data_AF-A0A8T2LZ77-F1
#
_entry.id   AF-A0A8T2LZ77-F1
#
_cell.length_a   1.000
_cell.length_b   1.000
_cell.length_c   1.000
_cell.angle_alpha   90.00
_cell.angle_beta   90.00
_cell.angle_gamma   90.00
#
_symmetry.space_group_name_H-M   'P 1'
#
loop_
_entity.id
_entity.type
_entity.pdbx_description
1 polymer ?
#
loop_
_entity_poly.entity_id
_entity_poly.type
_entity_poly.pdbx_seq_one_letter_code
_entity_poly.pdbx_strand_id
1 'polypeptide(L)'
;MSVPQMNGVDPGEEDPDHLSETELELGLVHARDRRRAKSLPAYPEQASVLLRALSHGCSKRVRFADALGLNLASVKHFSAAEEPRVPLHLCGLPLAPALAPSAALRAHEDDGQLEERVQRCGLALERLTVGCGRVHGTIRVSAHAGARATEVGVRYTLDEWQSYVDARAEPVSVPAAAAALAPDGKMCTRFSRFSFTVCAPPRPESNAAVHFALYVRGEGGELWDNNEGQNYTLRAEQLNSV
;
A
#
# COMPACT_ATOMS: atom_id res chain seq x y z
N MET A 1 -49.97 -8.09 66.36
CA MET A 1 -50.81 -8.29 65.15
C MET A 1 -49.88 -8.45 63.96
N SER A 2 -50.11 -9.51 63.18
CA SER A 2 -49.84 -9.76 61.75
C SER A 2 -48.51 -9.32 61.08
N VAL A 3 -47.89 -10.31 60.44
CA VAL A 3 -46.72 -10.31 59.52
C VAL A 3 -47.04 -9.63 58.17
N PRO A 4 -46.04 -9.22 57.34
CA PRO A 4 -45.51 -10.16 56.34
C PRO A 4 -44.00 -10.07 56.00
N GLN A 5 -43.46 -11.26 55.69
CA GLN A 5 -42.49 -11.64 54.63
C GLN A 5 -41.43 -10.62 54.16
N MET A 6 -40.15 -10.97 54.39
CA MET A 6 -39.03 -10.52 53.56
C MET A 6 -38.76 -11.58 52.48
N ASN A 7 -38.96 -11.21 51.21
CA ASN A 7 -38.58 -11.97 50.03
C ASN A 7 -37.14 -11.61 49.61
N GLY A 8 -36.41 -12.62 49.12
CA GLY A 8 -35.52 -12.46 47.98
C GLY A 8 -34.04 -12.24 48.28
N VAL A 9 -33.33 -13.33 48.58
CA VAL A 9 -31.97 -13.53 48.05
C VAL A 9 -32.18 -13.97 46.59
N ASP A 10 -31.59 -13.25 45.64
CA ASP A 10 -31.47 -13.69 44.25
C ASP A 10 -29.97 -13.74 43.86
N PRO A 11 -29.50 -14.80 43.19
CA PRO A 11 -28.10 -15.01 42.84
C PRO A 11 -27.79 -14.56 41.41
N GLY A 12 -26.54 -14.18 41.17
CA GLY A 12 -25.85 -14.33 39.87
C GLY A 12 -26.34 -13.47 38.71
N GLU A 13 -25.56 -12.44 38.38
CA GLU A 13 -25.40 -12.05 36.97
C GLU A 13 -23.90 -12.08 36.64
N GLU A 14 -23.59 -12.89 35.63
CA GLU A 14 -22.27 -13.27 35.15
C GLU A 14 -21.74 -12.20 34.20
N ASP A 15 -20.49 -11.78 34.40
CA ASP A 15 -19.74 -10.91 33.49
C ASP A 15 -19.44 -11.68 32.18
N PRO A 16 -19.89 -11.24 30.99
CA PRO A 16 -19.84 -12.05 29.77
C PRO A 16 -18.48 -12.07 29.05
N ASP A 17 -17.45 -11.37 29.55
CA ASP A 17 -16.17 -11.20 28.84
C ASP A 17 -14.95 -11.87 29.50
N HIS A 18 -15.13 -12.68 30.55
CA HIS A 18 -14.03 -13.42 31.18
C HIS A 18 -13.92 -14.86 30.66
N LEU A 19 -13.43 -15.01 29.42
CA LEU A 19 -13.08 -16.32 28.87
C LEU A 19 -11.86 -16.88 29.62
N SER A 20 -12.06 -18.01 30.30
CA SER A 20 -11.02 -18.71 31.04
C SER A 20 -9.95 -19.28 30.10
N GLU A 21 -8.67 -19.28 30.51
CA GLU A 21 -7.54 -19.84 29.74
C GLU A 21 -7.77 -21.29 29.30
N THR A 22 -8.61 -22.03 30.03
CA THR A 22 -9.06 -23.40 29.72
C THR A 22 -9.95 -23.50 28.49
N GLU A 23 -10.76 -22.48 28.17
CA GLU A 23 -11.58 -22.46 26.95
C GLU A 23 -10.77 -22.08 25.70
N LEU A 24 -9.73 -21.25 25.88
CA LEU A 24 -8.78 -20.91 24.81
C LEU A 24 -7.89 -22.10 24.42
N GLU A 25 -7.49 -22.93 25.40
CA GLU A 25 -6.79 -24.18 25.11
C GLU A 25 -7.70 -25.19 24.39
N LEU A 26 -8.95 -25.36 24.83
CA LEU A 26 -9.92 -26.22 24.13
C LEU A 26 -10.21 -25.73 22.69
N GLY A 27 -10.20 -24.42 22.43
CA GLY A 27 -10.31 -23.85 21.09
C GLY A 27 -9.11 -24.18 20.17
N LEU A 28 -7.90 -24.26 20.73
CA LEU A 28 -6.69 -24.60 19.97
C LEU A 28 -6.57 -26.10 19.64
N VAL A 29 -7.10 -27.00 20.48
CA VAL A 29 -7.05 -28.45 20.19
C VAL A 29 -7.99 -28.81 19.03
N HIS A 30 -9.11 -28.10 18.87
CA HIS A 30 -10.07 -28.34 17.78
C HIS A 30 -9.66 -27.72 16.43
N ALA A 31 -8.66 -26.83 16.40
CA ALA A 31 -8.17 -26.21 15.16
C ALA A 31 -7.14 -27.06 14.39
N ARG A 32 -6.69 -28.20 14.96
CA ARG A 32 -5.67 -29.06 14.34
C ARG A 32 -6.20 -30.23 13.52
N ASP A 33 -7.51 -30.43 13.45
CA ASP A 33 -8.09 -31.47 12.60
C ASP A 33 -9.02 -30.85 11.54
N ARG A 34 -8.42 -30.07 10.63
CA ARG A 34 -9.05 -29.81 9.32
C ARG A 34 -9.06 -31.13 8.58
N ARG A 35 -10.04 -31.98 8.92
CA ARG A 35 -10.28 -33.26 8.26
C ARG A 35 -10.27 -32.99 6.75
N ARG A 36 -9.25 -33.51 6.06
CA ARG A 36 -9.20 -33.55 4.61
C ARG A 36 -10.58 -34.04 4.13
N ALA A 37 -11.24 -33.26 3.27
CA ALA A 37 -12.53 -33.64 2.73
C ALA A 37 -12.44 -35.07 2.19
N LYS A 38 -13.26 -35.98 2.74
CA LYS A 38 -13.36 -37.34 2.22
C LYS A 38 -14.04 -37.20 0.85
N SER A 39 -13.34 -37.57 -0.21
CA SER A 39 -13.93 -37.69 -1.54
C SER A 39 -15.16 -38.60 -1.44
N LEU A 40 -16.24 -38.23 -2.13
CA LEU A 40 -17.43 -39.09 -2.23
C LEU A 40 -17.01 -40.49 -2.68
N PRO A 41 -17.67 -41.56 -2.17
CA PRO A 41 -17.42 -42.90 -2.65
C PRO A 41 -17.64 -42.94 -4.16
N ALA A 42 -16.61 -43.34 -4.90
CA ALA A 42 -16.75 -43.60 -6.33
C ALA A 42 -17.71 -44.78 -6.49
N TYR A 43 -18.96 -44.52 -6.87
CA TYR A 43 -19.89 -45.58 -7.26
C TYR A 43 -19.24 -46.38 -8.40
N PRO A 44 -18.87 -47.66 -8.19
CA PRO A 44 -18.09 -48.41 -9.18
C PRO A 44 -18.85 -48.57 -10.50
N GLU A 45 -20.17 -48.74 -10.41
CA GLU A 45 -21.09 -48.87 -11.55
C GLU A 45 -21.11 -47.59 -12.41
N GLN A 46 -21.20 -46.42 -11.78
CA GLN A 46 -21.23 -45.11 -12.46
C GLN A 46 -19.84 -44.70 -12.96
N ALA A 47 -18.78 -45.10 -12.25
CA ALA A 47 -17.40 -44.90 -12.67
C ALA A 47 -17.08 -45.66 -13.96
N SER A 48 -17.64 -46.87 -14.15
CA SER A 48 -17.42 -47.67 -15.36
C SER A 48 -18.03 -47.03 -16.61
N VAL A 49 -19.23 -46.44 -16.48
CA VAL A 49 -19.93 -45.69 -17.53
C VAL A 49 -19.21 -44.38 -17.84
N LEU A 50 -18.79 -43.65 -16.81
CA LEU A 50 -17.99 -42.43 -16.98
C LEU A 50 -16.61 -42.73 -17.59
N LEU A 51 -15.93 -43.79 -17.17
CA LEU A 51 -14.63 -44.20 -17.72
C LEU A 51 -14.76 -44.64 -19.19
N ARG A 52 -15.86 -45.29 -19.57
CA ARG A 52 -16.16 -45.65 -20.96
C ARG A 52 -16.52 -44.42 -21.82
N ALA A 53 -17.22 -43.43 -21.24
CA ALA A 53 -17.45 -42.15 -21.92
C ALA A 53 -16.14 -41.34 -22.08
N LEU A 54 -15.22 -41.45 -21.12
CA LEU A 54 -13.90 -40.79 -21.15
C LEU A 54 -12.88 -41.50 -22.05
N SER A 55 -13.08 -42.80 -22.38
CA SER A 55 -12.20 -43.52 -23.31
C SER A 55 -12.36 -43.11 -24.78
N HIS A 56 -13.43 -42.38 -25.12
CA HIS A 56 -13.61 -41.77 -26.43
C HIS A 56 -12.99 -40.37 -26.46
N GLY A 57 -11.65 -40.30 -26.41
CA GLY A 57 -10.87 -39.10 -26.76
C GLY A 57 -11.07 -37.83 -25.91
N CYS A 58 -11.83 -37.90 -24.82
CA CYS A 58 -12.06 -36.74 -23.95
C CYS A 58 -10.88 -36.57 -23.00
N SER A 59 -10.10 -35.51 -23.18
CA SER A 59 -9.04 -35.16 -22.23
C SER A 59 -9.65 -34.83 -20.86
N LYS A 60 -9.31 -35.61 -19.84
CA LYS A 60 -9.70 -35.32 -18.46
C LYS A 60 -9.10 -33.97 -18.08
N ARG A 61 -9.94 -32.97 -17.79
CA ARG A 61 -9.51 -31.62 -17.38
C ARG A 61 -9.96 -31.33 -15.96
N VAL A 62 -8.99 -30.98 -15.11
CA VAL A 62 -9.26 -30.43 -13.79
C VAL A 62 -9.51 -28.93 -13.94
N ARG A 63 -10.55 -28.41 -13.28
CA ARG A 63 -10.86 -26.98 -13.22
C ARG A 63 -11.04 -26.59 -11.76
N PHE A 64 -10.59 -25.39 -11.41
CA PHE A 64 -10.88 -24.79 -10.13
C PHE A 64 -12.21 -24.06 -10.26
N ALA A 65 -13.13 -24.30 -9.33
CA ALA A 65 -14.45 -23.68 -9.33
C ALA A 65 -14.85 -23.24 -7.92
N ASP A 66 -15.73 -22.24 -7.83
CA ASP A 66 -16.31 -21.78 -6.57
C ASP A 66 -17.36 -22.77 -6.04
N ALA A 67 -17.98 -22.44 -4.91
CA ALA A 67 -19.00 -23.28 -4.28
C ALA A 67 -20.27 -23.45 -5.16
N LEU A 68 -20.47 -22.59 -6.16
CA LEU A 68 -21.56 -22.66 -7.13
C LEU A 68 -21.16 -23.40 -8.41
N GLY A 69 -19.92 -23.89 -8.51
CA GLY A 69 -19.39 -24.58 -9.68
C GLY A 69 -18.90 -23.65 -10.80
N LEU A 70 -18.80 -22.34 -10.55
CA LEU A 70 -18.29 -21.37 -11.52
C LEU A 70 -16.77 -21.38 -11.54
N ASN A 71 -16.19 -21.32 -12.73
CA ASN A 71 -14.75 -21.43 -12.93
C ASN A 71 -13.99 -20.24 -12.32
N LEU A 72 -13.06 -20.52 -11.40
CA LEU A 72 -12.16 -19.54 -10.79
C LEU A 72 -10.93 -19.23 -11.64
N ALA A 73 -10.65 -20.00 -12.69
CA ALA A 73 -9.47 -19.85 -13.54
C ALA A 73 -9.84 -19.39 -14.95
N SER A 74 -9.31 -18.25 -15.39
CA SER A 74 -9.38 -17.82 -16.79
C SER A 74 -8.11 -18.23 -17.53
N VAL A 75 -8.24 -18.82 -18.72
CA VAL A 75 -7.11 -19.15 -19.60
C VAL A 75 -7.14 -18.22 -20.79
N LYS A 76 -6.15 -17.33 -20.88
CA LYS A 76 -5.93 -16.51 -22.07
C LYS A 76 -4.85 -17.16 -22.92
N HIS A 77 -5.19 -17.50 -24.15
CA HIS A 77 -4.23 -17.98 -25.14
C HIS A 77 -3.59 -16.77 -25.82
N PHE A 78 -2.27 -16.68 -25.76
CA PHE A 78 -1.50 -15.67 -26.46
C PHE A 78 -0.91 -16.26 -27.74
N SER A 79 -0.89 -15.49 -28.81
CA SER A 79 -0.17 -15.87 -30.04
C SER A 79 1.25 -15.33 -30.00
N ALA A 80 2.21 -15.99 -30.66
CA ALA A 80 3.58 -15.48 -30.76
C ALA A 80 3.71 -14.15 -31.52
N ALA A 81 2.65 -13.75 -32.25
CA ALA A 81 2.54 -12.46 -32.93
C ALA A 81 1.84 -11.39 -32.08
N GLU A 82 1.31 -11.73 -30.90
CA GLU A 82 0.67 -10.79 -29.98
C GLU A 82 1.73 -10.16 -29.06
N GLU A 83 1.92 -8.84 -29.17
CA GLU A 83 2.80 -8.08 -28.28
C GLU A 83 2.30 -8.19 -26.82
N PRO A 84 3.15 -8.63 -25.86
CA PRO A 84 2.73 -8.81 -24.48
C PRO A 84 2.39 -7.45 -23.85
N ARG A 85 1.09 -7.20 -23.63
CA ARG A 85 0.63 -6.04 -22.88
C ARG A 85 0.87 -6.27 -21.39
N VAL A 86 2.05 -5.90 -20.91
CA VAL A 86 2.36 -5.89 -19.47
C VAL A 86 1.51 -4.80 -18.81
N PRO A 87 0.63 -5.14 -17.85
CA PRO A 87 -0.10 -4.13 -17.09
C PRO A 87 0.87 -3.13 -16.47
N LEU A 88 0.59 -1.83 -16.61
CA LEU A 88 1.50 -0.74 -16.21
C LEU A 88 1.99 -0.83 -14.75
N HIS A 89 1.19 -1.44 -13.87
CA HIS A 89 1.55 -1.66 -12.47
C HIS A 89 2.63 -2.72 -12.24
N LEU A 90 2.89 -3.61 -13.21
CA LEU A 90 3.94 -4.64 -13.15
C LEU A 90 5.27 -4.19 -13.75
N CYS A 91 5.32 -3.02 -14.39
CA CYS A 91 6.55 -2.47 -14.97
C CYS A 91 7.45 -1.89 -13.87
N GLY A 92 8.09 -2.72 -13.06
CA GLY A 92 9.06 -2.33 -12.02
C GLY A 92 10.39 -1.75 -12.55
N LEU A 93 10.44 -1.30 -13.81
CA LEU A 93 11.62 -0.69 -14.41
C LEU A 93 11.48 0.83 -14.44
N PRO A 94 12.53 1.60 -14.11
CA PRO A 94 12.64 2.98 -14.56
C PRO A 94 12.86 2.94 -16.06
N LEU A 95 11.78 2.94 -16.84
CA LEU A 95 11.90 3.20 -18.27
C LEU A 95 12.48 4.61 -18.40
N ALA A 96 13.69 4.72 -18.93
CA ALA A 96 14.21 5.99 -19.42
C ALA A 96 13.16 6.65 -20.33
N PRO A 97 13.03 7.99 -20.31
CA PRO A 97 11.81 8.67 -20.70
C PRO A 97 11.68 8.69 -22.22
N ALA A 98 10.96 7.72 -22.78
CA ALA A 98 10.49 7.79 -24.15
C ALA A 98 9.07 8.38 -24.15
N LEU A 99 9.01 9.70 -24.31
CA LEU A 99 7.92 10.42 -25.00
C LEU A 99 6.51 10.43 -24.38
N ALA A 100 6.36 10.26 -23.07
CA ALA A 100 5.15 10.72 -22.37
C ALA A 100 5.41 12.13 -21.81
N PRO A 101 4.59 13.15 -22.12
CA PRO A 101 4.66 14.43 -21.45
C PRO A 101 4.41 14.16 -19.96
N SER A 102 5.36 14.53 -19.13
CA SER A 102 5.22 14.42 -17.69
C SER A 102 4.96 15.81 -17.14
N ALA A 103 3.80 16.00 -16.51
CA ALA A 103 3.50 17.28 -15.86
C ALA A 103 4.44 17.44 -14.65
N ALA A 104 5.38 18.38 -14.74
CA ALA A 104 6.25 18.75 -13.64
C ALA A 104 5.54 19.79 -12.77
N LEU A 105 5.08 19.38 -11.59
CA LEU A 105 4.44 20.27 -10.61
C LEU A 105 5.48 20.70 -9.58
N ARG A 106 5.56 22.01 -9.33
CA ARG A 106 6.30 22.53 -8.17
C ARG A 106 5.33 22.75 -7.03
N ALA A 107 5.71 22.33 -5.83
CA ALA A 107 4.91 22.59 -4.63
C ALA A 107 5.07 24.03 -4.11
N HIS A 108 6.16 24.70 -4.52
CA HIS A 108 6.51 26.06 -4.11
C HIS A 108 6.86 26.91 -5.34
N GLU A 109 6.46 28.18 -5.33
CA GLU A 109 6.65 29.10 -6.47
C GLU A 109 8.13 29.50 -6.61
N ASP A 110 8.82 29.65 -5.48
CA ASP A 110 10.23 30.04 -5.39
C ASP A 110 11.00 29.25 -4.31
N ASP A 111 12.34 29.24 -4.41
CA ASP A 111 13.23 28.52 -3.49
C ASP A 111 13.17 29.08 -2.06
N GLY A 112 12.86 30.37 -1.87
CA GLY A 112 12.72 30.97 -0.54
C GLY A 112 11.57 30.37 0.29
N GLN A 113 10.40 30.16 -0.33
CA GLN A 113 9.26 29.51 0.33
C GLN A 113 9.56 28.06 0.69
N LEU A 114 10.28 27.36 -0.18
CA LEU A 114 10.72 25.99 0.06
C LEU A 114 11.71 25.94 1.24
N GLU A 115 12.67 26.86 1.29
CA GLU A 115 13.66 26.92 2.37
C GLU A 115 13.00 27.23 3.73
N GLU A 116 12.07 28.19 3.79
CA GLU A 116 11.29 28.47 4.99
C GLU A 116 10.54 27.23 5.49
N ARG A 117 9.92 26.49 4.57
CA ARG A 117 9.18 25.29 4.94
C ARG A 117 10.08 24.14 5.40
N VAL A 118 11.24 23.95 4.77
CA VAL A 118 12.25 23.00 5.25
C VAL A 118 12.75 23.38 6.64
N GLN A 119 12.91 24.67 6.94
CA GLN A 119 13.31 25.13 8.28
C GLN A 119 12.21 24.85 9.32
N ARG A 120 10.94 25.02 8.95
CA ARG A 120 9.79 24.85 9.84
C ARG A 120 9.43 23.37 10.09
N CYS A 121 9.40 22.56 9.05
CA CYS A 121 8.94 21.17 9.11
C CYS A 121 10.11 20.16 9.15
N GLY A 122 11.34 20.60 8.87
CA GLY A 122 12.53 19.74 8.75
C GLY A 122 12.68 19.07 7.37
N LEU A 123 11.60 18.99 6.60
CA LEU A 123 11.52 18.49 5.24
C LEU A 123 10.41 19.21 4.46
N ALA A 124 10.50 19.21 3.12
CA ALA A 124 9.46 19.73 2.25
C ALA A 124 9.50 19.11 0.84
N LEU A 125 8.36 19.13 0.16
CA LEU A 125 8.26 18.68 -1.23
C LEU A 125 8.89 19.71 -2.17
N GLU A 126 9.87 19.30 -2.98
CA GLU A 126 10.53 20.20 -3.93
C GLU A 126 9.88 20.15 -5.31
N ARG A 127 9.58 18.95 -5.82
CA ARG A 127 9.02 18.75 -7.15
C ARG A 127 8.25 17.44 -7.22
N LEU A 128 7.24 17.42 -8.08
CA LEU A 128 6.56 16.22 -8.54
C LEU A 128 6.64 16.12 -10.06
N THR A 129 6.63 14.89 -10.55
CA THR A 129 6.53 14.54 -11.96
C THR A 129 5.57 13.38 -12.07
N VAL A 130 4.54 13.55 -12.86
CA VAL A 130 3.46 12.58 -13.00
C VAL A 130 3.50 11.99 -14.39
N GLY A 131 3.48 10.66 -14.49
CA GLY A 131 3.54 9.97 -15.78
C GLY A 131 3.39 8.46 -15.64
N CYS A 132 2.84 7.82 -16.67
CA CYS A 132 2.70 6.36 -16.77
C CYS A 132 2.04 5.68 -15.55
N GLY A 133 1.04 6.32 -14.92
CA GLY A 133 0.37 5.80 -13.73
C GLY A 133 1.22 5.85 -12.45
N ARG A 134 2.26 6.69 -12.42
CA ARG A 134 3.13 6.89 -11.26
C ARG A 134 3.32 8.38 -10.99
N VAL A 135 3.58 8.65 -9.72
CA VAL A 135 3.96 9.95 -9.20
C VAL A 135 5.38 9.82 -8.68
N HIS A 136 6.31 10.50 -9.31
CA HIS A 136 7.68 10.64 -8.82
C HIS A 136 7.83 11.99 -8.14
N GLY A 137 8.42 12.02 -6.95
CA GLY A 137 8.65 13.27 -6.22
C GLY A 137 10.06 13.38 -5.69
N THR A 138 10.52 14.61 -5.50
CA THR A 138 11.78 14.91 -4.81
C THR A 138 11.51 15.68 -3.53
N ILE A 139 12.13 15.26 -2.44
CA ILE A 139 12.01 15.83 -1.09
C ILE A 139 13.32 16.53 -0.76
N ARG A 140 13.23 17.76 -0.23
CA ARG A 140 14.35 18.46 0.40
C ARG A 140 14.25 18.24 1.91
N VAL A 141 15.32 17.77 2.53
CA VAL A 141 15.41 17.52 3.97
C VAL A 141 16.52 18.40 4.54
N SER A 142 16.26 19.12 5.63
CA SER A 142 17.27 19.95 6.29
C SER A 142 18.53 19.14 6.60
N ALA A 143 19.72 19.76 6.54
CA ALA A 143 20.97 19.06 6.83
C ALA A 143 20.94 18.37 8.22
N HIS A 144 20.31 19.01 9.21
CA HIS A 144 20.19 18.46 10.56
C HIS A 144 19.31 17.21 10.62
N ALA A 145 18.10 17.26 10.04
CA ALA A 145 17.19 16.12 10.04
C ALA A 145 17.74 14.98 9.17
N GLY A 146 18.32 15.30 8.01
CA GLY A 146 18.89 14.32 7.10
C GLY A 146 20.08 13.56 7.69
N ALA A 147 20.94 14.23 8.47
CA ALA A 147 22.09 13.59 9.12
C ALA A 147 21.70 12.58 10.22
N ARG A 148 20.50 12.71 10.80
CA ARG A 148 19.98 11.83 11.86
C ARG A 148 18.87 10.88 11.37
N ALA A 149 18.52 10.97 10.09
CA ALA A 149 17.43 10.21 9.51
C ALA A 149 17.82 8.73 9.39
N THR A 150 17.01 7.86 9.99
CA THR A 150 17.03 6.42 9.71
C THR A 150 16.17 6.09 8.48
N GLU A 151 15.12 6.88 8.26
CA GLU A 151 14.21 6.70 7.14
C GLU A 151 13.63 8.06 6.67
N VAL A 152 13.55 8.25 5.36
CA VAL A 152 12.79 9.35 4.74
C VAL A 152 11.80 8.71 3.80
N GLY A 153 10.57 9.21 3.76
CA GLY A 153 9.55 8.61 2.92
C GLY A 153 8.29 9.44 2.81
N VAL A 154 7.29 8.80 2.21
CA VAL A 154 5.98 9.38 1.96
C VAL A 154 4.93 8.40 2.42
N ARG A 155 4.00 8.87 3.24
CA ARG A 155 2.77 8.12 3.52
C ARG A 155 1.69 8.60 2.57
N TYR A 156 1.09 7.68 1.82
CA TYR A 156 0.04 8.02 0.87
C TYR A 156 -1.19 7.13 1.04
N THR A 157 -2.34 7.65 0.60
CA THR A 157 -3.65 7.00 0.62
C THR A 157 -4.37 7.25 -0.70
N LEU A 158 -5.27 6.31 -1.04
CA LEU A 158 -6.15 6.36 -2.21
C LEU A 158 -7.64 6.41 -1.81
N ASP A 159 -7.93 6.41 -0.51
CA ASP A 159 -9.27 6.17 0.04
C ASP A 159 -9.58 7.07 1.26
N GLU A 160 -9.17 8.35 1.19
CA GLU A 160 -9.42 9.34 2.24
C GLU A 160 -8.87 8.93 3.61
N TRP A 161 -7.67 8.34 3.65
CA TRP A 161 -6.95 7.91 4.85
C TRP A 161 -7.60 6.74 5.61
N GLN A 162 -8.57 6.03 5.02
CA GLN A 162 -9.08 4.78 5.59
C GLN A 162 -8.00 3.68 5.58
N SER A 163 -7.15 3.69 4.56
CA SER A 163 -5.91 2.92 4.50
C SER A 163 -4.76 3.79 4.01
N TYR A 164 -3.53 3.36 4.31
CA TYR A 164 -2.33 4.06 3.87
C TYR A 164 -1.18 3.10 3.57
N VAL A 165 -0.23 3.59 2.77
CA VAL A 165 1.00 2.91 2.41
C VAL A 165 2.17 3.87 2.63
N ASP A 166 3.22 3.38 3.28
CA ASP A 166 4.48 4.10 3.42
C ASP A 166 5.43 3.68 2.28
N ALA A 167 5.80 4.66 1.45
CA ALA A 167 6.79 4.52 0.38
C ALA A 167 8.10 5.16 0.81
N ARG A 168 9.15 4.34 0.95
CA ARG A 168 10.49 4.82 1.29
C ARG A 168 11.06 5.67 0.16
N ALA A 169 11.73 6.76 0.53
CA ALA A 169 12.47 7.61 -0.38
C ALA A 169 13.96 7.25 -0.38
N GLU A 170 14.57 7.33 -1.55
CA GLU A 170 15.98 7.03 -1.78
C GLU A 170 16.81 8.31 -1.89
N PRO A 171 18.03 8.35 -1.32
CA PRO A 171 18.88 9.53 -1.36
C PRO A 171 19.32 9.85 -2.80
N VAL A 172 19.35 11.15 -3.12
CA VAL A 172 19.74 11.68 -4.43
C VAL A 172 20.94 12.59 -4.28
N SER A 173 21.95 12.39 -5.13
CA SER A 173 23.14 13.24 -5.17
C SER A 173 22.77 14.70 -5.45
N VAL A 174 23.24 15.60 -4.60
CA VAL A 174 23.08 17.05 -4.79
C VAL A 174 24.32 17.59 -5.51
N PRO A 175 24.17 18.42 -6.56
CA PRO A 175 25.32 18.99 -7.27
C PRO A 175 26.22 19.80 -6.34
N ALA A 176 27.54 19.74 -6.57
CA ALA A 176 28.52 20.49 -5.77
C ALA A 176 28.30 22.01 -5.75
N ALA A 177 27.65 22.56 -6.79
CA ALA A 177 27.28 23.97 -6.86
C ALA A 177 26.26 24.41 -5.77
N ALA A 178 25.52 23.48 -5.19
CA ALA A 178 24.61 23.74 -4.07
C ALA A 178 25.28 23.56 -2.70
N ALA A 179 26.54 23.13 -2.66
CA ALA A 179 27.34 23.14 -1.45
C ALA A 179 27.83 24.56 -1.16
N ALA A 180 27.82 24.95 0.11
CA ALA A 180 28.38 26.21 0.56
C ALA A 180 29.58 25.94 1.46
N LEU A 181 30.52 26.89 1.50
CA LEU A 181 31.59 26.92 2.48
C LEU A 181 30.97 27.10 3.87
N ALA A 182 31.07 26.05 4.68
CA ALA A 182 30.77 26.14 6.10
C ALA A 182 31.88 26.95 6.81
N PRO A 183 31.60 27.52 8.00
CA PRO A 183 32.56 28.30 8.77
C PRO A 183 33.86 27.55 9.12
N ASP A 184 33.83 26.21 9.12
CA ASP A 184 34.98 25.34 9.37
C ASP A 184 35.81 25.03 8.10
N GLY A 185 35.51 25.69 6.99
CA GLY A 185 36.21 25.52 5.71
C GLY A 185 35.75 24.31 4.90
N LYS A 186 34.77 23.52 5.38
CA LYS A 186 34.26 22.35 4.66
C LYS A 186 33.15 22.74 3.70
N MET A 187 33.11 22.07 2.55
CA MET A 187 31.97 22.15 1.64
C MET A 187 30.86 21.26 2.16
N CYS A 188 29.75 21.87 2.58
CA CYS A 188 28.59 21.16 3.09
C CYS A 188 27.34 21.61 2.34
N THR A 189 26.44 20.66 2.06
CA THR A 189 25.11 20.99 1.54
C THR A 189 24.22 21.44 2.70
N ARG A 190 23.41 22.48 2.50
CA ARG A 190 22.44 22.93 3.52
C ARG A 190 21.27 21.97 3.72
N PHE A 191 21.12 21.02 2.80
CA PHE A 191 20.07 20.03 2.77
C PHE A 191 20.57 18.72 2.15
N SER A 192 19.83 17.65 2.40
CA SER A 192 19.89 16.40 1.63
C SER A 192 18.67 16.32 0.72
N ARG A 193 18.80 15.64 -0.41
CA ARG A 193 17.69 15.42 -1.36
C ARG A 193 17.36 13.94 -1.41
N PHE A 194 16.07 13.63 -1.43
CA PHE A 194 15.56 12.26 -1.57
C PHE A 194 14.54 12.21 -2.70
N SER A 195 14.34 11.03 -3.29
CA SER A 195 13.33 10.78 -4.31
C SER A 195 12.43 9.63 -3.92
N PHE A 196 11.15 9.73 -4.22
CA PHE A 196 10.17 8.68 -3.94
C PHE A 196 9.30 8.43 -5.18
N THR A 197 8.66 7.26 -5.21
CA THR A 197 7.68 6.90 -6.21
C THR A 197 6.43 6.37 -5.54
N VAL A 198 5.27 6.91 -5.92
CA VAL A 198 3.95 6.46 -5.50
C VAL A 198 3.16 6.00 -6.72
N CYS A 199 2.43 4.90 -6.58
CA CYS A 199 1.55 4.41 -7.64
C CYS A 199 0.23 5.19 -7.65
N ALA A 200 -0.18 5.65 -8.83
CA ALA A 200 -1.51 6.20 -9.02
C ALA A 200 -2.55 5.06 -9.14
N PRO A 201 -3.80 5.28 -8.70
CA PRO A 201 -4.85 4.27 -8.82
C PRO A 201 -5.10 3.92 -10.30
N PRO A 202 -5.33 2.63 -10.62
CA PRO A 202 -5.39 2.14 -12.00
C PRO A 202 -6.66 2.55 -12.78
N ARG A 203 -7.66 3.13 -12.11
CA ARG A 203 -8.88 3.63 -12.73
C ARG A 203 -9.32 4.91 -12.04
N PRO A 204 -9.34 6.06 -12.73
CA PRO A 204 -10.01 7.23 -12.21
C PRO A 204 -11.52 7.04 -12.39
N GLU A 205 -12.18 6.46 -11.39
CA GLU A 205 -13.57 6.80 -11.12
C GLU A 205 -13.62 8.34 -10.96
N SER A 206 -14.70 8.99 -11.37
CA SER A 206 -14.84 10.44 -11.23
C SER A 206 -14.61 10.82 -9.75
N ASN A 207 -13.49 11.52 -9.47
CA ASN A 207 -12.98 11.92 -8.14
C ASN A 207 -11.86 11.06 -7.50
N ALA A 208 -11.18 10.16 -8.23
CA ALA A 208 -9.99 9.50 -7.68
C ALA A 208 -8.86 10.50 -7.40
N ALA A 209 -8.32 10.47 -6.18
CA ALA A 209 -7.21 11.30 -5.73
C ALA A 209 -6.17 10.48 -4.96
N VAL A 210 -4.91 10.90 -5.06
CA VAL A 210 -3.83 10.43 -4.19
C VAL A 210 -3.56 11.54 -3.19
N HIS A 211 -3.71 11.23 -1.90
CA HIS A 211 -3.28 12.12 -0.83
C HIS A 211 -1.99 11.59 -0.22
N PHE A 212 -1.08 12.49 0.12
CA PHE A 212 0.16 12.08 0.78
C PHE A 212 0.75 13.15 1.68
N ALA A 213 1.54 12.69 2.65
CA ALA A 213 2.35 13.50 3.55
C ALA A 213 3.78 12.95 3.58
N LEU A 214 4.74 13.83 3.75
CA LEU A 214 6.16 13.45 3.83
C LEU A 214 6.52 13.17 5.28
N TYR A 215 7.43 12.23 5.50
CA TYR A 215 8.01 11.98 6.81
C TYR A 215 9.52 11.81 6.75
N VAL A 216 10.16 12.17 7.86
CA VAL A 216 11.51 11.71 8.21
C VAL A 216 11.47 11.14 9.61
N ARG A 217 12.01 9.93 9.77
CA ARG A 217 12.19 9.24 11.05
C ARG A 217 13.66 9.18 11.36
N GLY A 218 14.02 9.39 12.62
CA GLY A 218 15.41 9.32 13.06
C GLY A 218 15.55 9.25 14.57
N GLU A 219 16.78 9.39 15.05
CA GLU A 219 17.09 9.34 16.49
C GLU A 219 16.39 10.45 17.29
N GLY A 220 16.06 11.57 16.63
CA GLY A 220 15.38 12.71 17.24
C GLY A 220 13.84 12.64 17.22
N GLY A 221 13.27 11.50 16.81
CA GLY A 221 11.83 11.33 16.60
C GLY A 221 11.42 11.46 15.13
N GLU A 222 10.14 11.73 14.90
CA GLU A 222 9.57 11.86 13.57
C GLU A 222 9.18 13.31 13.27
N LEU A 223 9.50 13.77 12.06
CA LEU A 223 9.04 15.05 11.53
C LEU A 223 8.17 14.80 10.30
N TRP A 224 7.14 15.62 10.15
CA TRP A 224 6.13 15.47 9.11
C TRP A 224 5.94 16.78 8.34
N ASP A 225 5.80 16.66 7.02
CA ASP A 225 5.22 17.71 6.19
C ASP A 225 3.90 17.19 5.60
N ASN A 226 2.81 17.59 6.24
CA ASN A 226 1.44 17.30 5.85
C ASN A 226 0.75 18.50 5.18
N ASN A 227 1.51 19.46 4.65
CA ASN A 227 0.96 20.65 4.01
C ASN A 227 -0.04 21.42 4.86
N GLU A 228 0.37 21.75 6.09
CA GLU A 228 -0.43 22.54 7.03
C GLU A 228 -1.80 21.88 7.32
N GLY A 229 -1.81 20.55 7.34
CA GLY A 229 -3.02 19.74 7.55
C GLY A 229 -3.83 19.45 6.29
N GLN A 230 -3.51 20.06 5.14
CA GLN A 230 -4.24 19.84 3.90
C GLN A 230 -3.77 18.61 3.11
N ASN A 231 -2.60 18.07 3.46
CA ASN A 231 -1.86 17.09 2.68
C ASN A 231 -1.54 17.55 1.26
N TYR A 232 -0.65 16.82 0.60
CA TYR A 232 -0.47 16.97 -0.84
C TYR A 232 -1.50 16.12 -1.55
N THR A 233 -2.22 16.70 -2.51
CA THR A 233 -3.32 16.02 -3.22
C THR A 233 -3.09 16.08 -4.72
N LEU A 234 -3.11 14.92 -5.38
CA LEU A 234 -3.06 14.79 -6.83
C LEU A 234 -4.37 14.17 -7.33
N ARG A 235 -5.10 14.88 -8.17
CA ARG A 235 -6.38 14.42 -8.74
C ARG A 235 -6.18 13.77 -10.11
N ALA A 236 -7.14 12.95 -10.52
CA ALA A 236 -7.17 12.26 -11.81
C ALA A 236 -6.81 13.15 -13.02
N GLU A 237 -7.26 14.41 -13.06
CA GLU A 237 -6.94 15.36 -14.14
C GLU A 237 -5.44 15.66 -14.25
N GLN A 238 -4.74 15.71 -13.11
CA GLN A 238 -3.30 15.92 -13.02
C GLN A 238 -2.52 14.63 -13.27
N LEU A 239 -3.15 13.46 -13.03
CA LEU A 239 -2.61 12.14 -13.35
C LEU A 239 -2.72 11.79 -14.84
N ASN A 240 -3.67 12.40 -15.55
CA ASN A 240 -3.99 12.15 -16.95
C ASN A 240 -3.56 13.25 -17.91
N SER A 241 -3.05 14.38 -17.42
CA SER A 241 -2.45 15.44 -18.25
C SER A 241 -1.15 14.93 -18.87
N VAL A 242 -1.32 14.22 -19.98
CA VAL A 242 -0.35 13.86 -21.03
C VAL A 242 -0.41 14.98 -22.05
#